data_AF-A0A1H0Q7D8-F1
#
_entry.id   AF-A0A1H0Q7D8-F1
#
_cell.length_a   1.000
_cell.length_b   1.000
_cell.length_c   1.000
_cell.angle_alpha   90.00
_cell.angle_beta   90.00
_cell.angle_gamma   90.00
#
_symmetry.space_group_name_H-M   'P 1'
#
loop_
_entity.id
_entity.type
_entity.pdbx_description
1 polymer ?
#
loop_
_entity_poly.entity_id
_entity_poly.type
_entity_poly.pdbx_seq_one_letter_code
_entity_poly.pdbx_strand_id
1 'polypeptide(L)'
;MVLLLAAVPLVLAIAAVVWVVRQQSDQLAQAQIAAMQPILLQARKDELQHFVQSGRRAVAHLYEQQAGNQAQAQQQALELLRRMDFGNDNYFFVYDLQGNSLMHPRLPDLEGHSQWALRDSAGAPIIQQLVHQAQAGGGFVDYMWNRPSTGRDEHKLGYVELVPEWGWVMGTGLYLDHLQETQALITRSTAAAVRKTRQQILWIASAALLLVAAGGLALNWYEQRAADAKLRAMAQKVVHSQEDERSRVARELHDGISQQLVSVKFVAESALLQLERGNTDAPGTLRQGISLLQGLVRDVRRISHDLRPTLLDDVGLASALAQTAREFGERSGIQVEVQVAEVPPIPEAAATAMFRVAQEALGNIEKHAGAQHVQLQLSYGAAGLALQLRDDGAGFDVPATLRQARSGLGLTNMRERIEMLGGSFSLASAPGATVLTAQLPAAVLKMD
;
A
#
# COMPACT_ATOMS: atom_id res chain seq x y z
N MET A 1 9.77 -0.16 -4.72
CA MET A 1 9.42 1.10 -4.02
C MET A 1 7.97 1.11 -3.53
N VAL A 2 6.99 0.68 -4.34
CA VAL A 2 5.56 0.62 -3.98
C VAL A 2 5.27 -0.26 -2.75
N LEU A 3 5.88 -1.45 -2.64
CA LEU A 3 5.75 -2.33 -1.46
C LEU A 3 6.24 -1.69 -0.16
N LEU A 4 7.33 -0.91 -0.21
CA LEU A 4 7.87 -0.17 0.93
C LEU A 4 6.92 0.98 1.34
N LEU A 5 6.32 1.66 0.37
CA LEU A 5 5.37 2.76 0.63
C LEU A 5 4.08 2.24 1.29
N ALA A 6 3.64 1.02 0.97
CA ALA A 6 2.43 0.41 1.53
C ALA A 6 2.66 -0.31 2.88
N ALA A 7 3.85 -0.91 3.08
CA ALA A 7 4.14 -1.67 4.30
C ALA A 7 4.48 -0.78 5.51
N VAL A 8 5.16 0.35 5.29
CA VAL A 8 5.61 1.25 6.36
C VAL A 8 4.45 1.85 7.17
N PRO A 9 3.37 2.40 6.57
CA PRO A 9 2.24 2.93 7.33
C PRO A 9 1.53 1.85 8.15
N LEU A 10 1.42 0.63 7.61
CA LEU A 10 0.79 -0.50 8.29
C LEU A 10 1.60 -0.93 9.52
N VAL A 11 2.92 -1.05 9.37
CA VAL A 11 3.81 -1.39 10.50
C VAL A 11 3.77 -0.31 11.57
N LEU A 12 3.76 0.97 11.18
CA LEU A 12 3.64 2.09 12.13
C LEU A 12 2.29 2.09 12.85
N ALA A 13 1.18 1.84 12.13
CA ALA A 13 -0.15 1.75 12.72
C ALA A 13 -0.25 0.58 13.71
N ILE A 14 0.28 -0.59 13.34
CA ILE A 14 0.35 -1.76 14.22
C ILE A 14 1.18 -1.45 15.47
N ALA A 15 2.37 -0.84 15.30
CA ALA A 15 3.23 -0.48 16.42
C ALA A 15 2.57 0.53 17.36
N ALA A 16 1.87 1.53 16.81
CA ALA A 16 1.12 2.51 17.58
C ALA A 16 -0.04 1.86 18.36
N VAL A 17 -0.81 0.96 17.73
CA VAL A 17 -1.89 0.23 18.40
C VAL A 17 -1.35 -0.65 19.53
N VAL A 18 -0.27 -1.40 19.28
CA VAL A 18 0.37 -2.24 20.29
C VAL A 18 0.87 -1.38 21.46
N TRP A 19 1.45 -0.22 21.18
CA TRP A 19 1.92 0.71 22.20
C TRP A 19 0.78 1.29 23.04
N VAL A 20 -0.29 1.80 22.40
CA VAL A 20 -1.48 2.35 23.09
C VAL A 20 -2.15 1.29 23.95
N VAL A 21 -2.38 0.08 23.42
CA VAL A 21 -3.05 -0.98 24.19
C VAL A 21 -2.20 -1.45 25.37
N ARG A 22 -0.88 -1.53 25.21
CA ARG A 22 0.02 -1.85 26.31
C ARG A 22 -0.11 -0.81 27.43
N GLN A 23 -0.07 0.47 27.09
CA GLN A 23 -0.20 1.55 28.04
C GLN A 23 -1.57 1.52 28.75
N GLN A 24 -2.66 1.35 28.01
CA GLN A 24 -4.02 1.31 28.57
C GLN A 24 -4.24 0.10 29.48
N SER A 25 -3.72 -1.08 29.11
CA SER A 25 -3.90 -2.30 29.91
C SER A 25 -3.21 -2.21 31.27
N ASP A 26 -1.99 -1.66 31.29
CA ASP A 26 -1.21 -1.50 32.53
C ASP A 26 -1.87 -0.45 33.45
N GLN A 27 -2.34 0.67 32.88
CA GLN A 27 -3.07 1.71 33.62
C GLN A 27 -4.38 1.19 34.20
N LEU A 28 -5.18 0.45 33.42
CA LEU A 28 -6.46 -0.10 33.86
C LEU A 28 -6.27 -1.11 35.00
N ALA A 29 -5.27 -1.99 34.90
CA ALA A 29 -4.97 -2.97 35.94
C ALA A 29 -4.56 -2.30 37.27
N GLN A 30 -3.71 -1.28 37.21
CA GLN A 30 -3.31 -0.50 38.39
C GLN A 30 -4.49 0.24 39.00
N ALA A 31 -5.33 0.88 38.18
CA ALA A 31 -6.51 1.60 38.63
C ALA A 31 -7.53 0.68 39.30
N GLN A 32 -7.76 -0.52 38.76
CA GLN A 32 -8.65 -1.52 39.36
C GLN A 32 -8.15 -1.98 40.74
N ILE A 33 -6.85 -2.27 40.88
CA ILE A 33 -6.26 -2.69 42.15
C ILE A 33 -6.39 -1.57 43.20
N ALA A 34 -6.04 -0.33 42.82
CA ALA A 34 -6.12 0.82 43.71
C ALA A 34 -7.56 1.12 44.16
N ALA A 35 -8.54 0.94 43.28
CA ALA A 35 -9.96 1.15 43.59
C ALA A 35 -10.54 0.08 44.53
N MET A 36 -10.06 -1.17 44.46
CA MET A 36 -10.56 -2.26 45.31
C MET A 36 -10.04 -2.21 46.75
N GLN A 37 -8.83 -1.70 46.96
CA GLN A 37 -8.19 -1.65 48.28
C GLN A 37 -9.06 -0.96 49.37
N PRO A 38 -9.60 0.26 49.16
CA PRO A 38 -10.44 0.91 50.17
C PRO A 38 -11.78 0.19 50.39
N ILE A 39 -12.35 -0.43 49.35
CA ILE A 39 -13.61 -1.18 49.44
C ILE A 39 -13.43 -2.42 50.34
N LEU A 40 -12.35 -3.17 50.12
CA LEU A 40 -12.02 -4.34 50.92
C LEU A 40 -11.74 -3.97 52.37
N LEU A 41 -10.96 -2.90 52.61
CA LEU A 41 -10.68 -2.43 53.96
C LEU A 41 -11.95 -1.99 54.69
N GLN A 42 -12.87 -1.29 54.00
CA GLN A 42 -14.14 -0.87 54.59
C GLN A 42 -15.02 -2.08 54.94
N ALA A 43 -15.16 -3.05 54.04
CA ALA A 43 -15.93 -4.27 54.33
C ALA A 43 -15.39 -5.04 55.56
N ARG A 44 -14.07 -5.07 55.74
CA ARG A 44 -13.44 -5.67 56.93
C ARG A 44 -13.67 -4.86 58.20
N LYS A 45 -13.66 -3.53 58.10
CA LYS A 45 -14.03 -2.64 59.21
C LYS A 45 -15.47 -2.88 59.67
N ASP A 46 -16.39 -2.97 58.72
CA ASP A 46 -17.81 -3.24 59.00
C ASP A 46 -17.98 -4.63 59.65
N GLU A 47 -17.24 -5.64 59.20
CA GLU A 47 -17.22 -6.99 59.79
C GLU A 47 -16.76 -6.98 61.26
N LEU A 48 -15.67 -6.28 61.58
CA LEU A 48 -15.19 -6.14 62.98
C LEU A 48 -16.22 -5.46 63.87
N GLN A 49 -16.85 -4.39 63.38
CA GLN A 49 -17.89 -3.69 64.12
C GLN A 49 -19.08 -4.60 64.40
N HIS A 50 -19.51 -5.38 63.41
CA HIS A 50 -20.60 -6.34 63.59
C HIS A 50 -20.27 -7.43 64.60
N PHE A 51 -19.03 -7.94 64.63
CA PHE A 51 -18.61 -8.89 65.66
C PHE A 51 -18.66 -8.27 67.06
N VAL A 52 -18.02 -7.13 67.27
CA VAL A 52 -18.01 -6.46 68.59
C VAL A 52 -19.42 -6.11 69.06
N GLN A 53 -20.28 -5.62 68.18
CA GLN A 53 -21.69 -5.36 68.50
C GLN A 53 -22.44 -6.65 68.87
N SER A 54 -22.15 -7.77 68.22
CA SER A 54 -22.74 -9.07 68.55
C SER A 54 -22.29 -9.54 69.93
N GLY A 55 -20.99 -9.42 70.23
CA GLY A 55 -20.44 -9.68 71.57
C GLY A 55 -21.07 -8.78 72.63
N ARG A 56 -21.25 -7.48 72.33
CA ARG A 56 -21.81 -6.50 73.26
C ARG A 56 -23.27 -6.82 73.59
N ARG A 57 -24.07 -7.20 72.59
CA ARG A 57 -25.46 -7.63 72.80
C ARG A 57 -25.53 -8.90 73.63
N ALA A 58 -24.63 -9.85 73.40
CA ALA A 58 -24.57 -11.09 74.18
C ALA A 58 -24.22 -10.82 75.65
N VAL A 59 -23.25 -9.93 75.89
CA VAL A 59 -22.87 -9.46 77.23
C VAL A 59 -24.03 -8.72 77.91
N ALA A 60 -24.68 -7.78 77.22
CA ALA A 60 -25.81 -7.03 77.75
C ALA A 60 -26.98 -7.95 78.16
N HIS A 61 -27.27 -8.97 77.35
CA HIS A 61 -28.30 -9.95 77.68
C HIS A 61 -28.02 -10.72 78.98
N LEU A 62 -26.76 -11.10 79.22
CA LEU A 62 -26.35 -11.77 80.45
C LEU A 62 -26.38 -10.84 81.67
N TYR A 63 -26.02 -9.57 81.48
CA TYR A 63 -26.14 -8.55 82.52
C TYR A 63 -27.59 -8.37 82.98
N GLU A 64 -28.54 -8.28 82.05
CA GLU A 64 -29.97 -8.12 82.34
C GLU A 64 -30.57 -9.36 83.03
N GLN A 65 -30.21 -10.57 82.59
CA GLN A 65 -30.76 -11.82 83.16
C GLN A 65 -30.25 -12.14 84.57
N GLN A 66 -29.03 -11.73 84.92
CA GLN A 66 -28.37 -12.08 86.19
C GLN A 66 -27.96 -10.86 87.02
N ALA A 67 -28.75 -9.79 86.99
CA ALA A 67 -28.48 -8.56 87.73
C ALA A 67 -28.21 -8.76 89.26
N GLY A 68 -28.70 -9.87 89.84
CA GLY A 68 -28.47 -10.23 91.25
C GLY A 68 -27.15 -10.95 91.57
N ASN A 69 -26.39 -11.44 90.58
CA ASN A 69 -25.10 -12.12 90.78
C ASN A 69 -24.09 -11.73 89.67
N GLN A 70 -23.53 -10.53 89.80
CA GLN A 70 -22.61 -9.96 88.81
C GLN A 70 -21.39 -10.85 88.54
N ALA A 71 -20.81 -11.50 89.56
CA ALA A 71 -19.63 -12.35 89.39
C ALA A 71 -19.93 -13.55 88.48
N GLN A 72 -21.10 -14.17 88.66
CA GLN A 72 -21.53 -15.28 87.80
C GLN A 72 -21.85 -14.82 86.37
N ALA A 73 -22.53 -13.67 86.23
CA ALA A 73 -22.84 -13.08 84.92
C ALA A 73 -21.56 -12.74 84.13
N GLN A 74 -20.57 -12.15 84.80
CA GLN A 74 -19.26 -11.84 84.23
C GLN A 74 -18.53 -13.11 83.79
N GLN A 75 -18.47 -14.13 84.64
CA GLN A 75 -17.81 -15.40 84.30
C GLN A 75 -18.47 -16.08 83.09
N GLN A 76 -19.81 -16.08 83.02
CA GLN A 76 -20.56 -16.60 81.87
C GLN A 76 -20.32 -15.79 80.59
N ALA A 77 -20.23 -14.46 80.70
CA ALA A 77 -19.95 -13.60 79.57
C ALA A 77 -18.55 -13.81 79.00
N LEU A 78 -17.53 -13.92 79.87
CA LEU A 78 -16.16 -14.22 79.43
C LEU A 78 -16.08 -15.60 78.76
N GLU A 79 -16.75 -16.62 79.31
CA GLU A 79 -16.84 -17.95 78.70
C GLU A 79 -17.57 -17.94 77.36
N LEU A 80 -18.65 -17.18 77.23
CA LEU A 80 -19.38 -17.02 75.98
C LEU A 80 -18.48 -16.40 74.90
N LEU A 81 -17.88 -15.25 75.21
CA LEU A 81 -16.97 -14.54 74.31
C LEU A 81 -15.75 -15.40 73.94
N ARG A 82 -15.21 -16.20 74.88
CA ARG A 82 -14.09 -17.13 74.63
C ARG A 82 -14.44 -18.17 73.56
N ARG A 83 -15.69 -18.62 73.51
CA ARG A 83 -16.17 -19.66 72.58
C ARG A 83 -16.67 -19.11 71.24
N MET A 84 -16.88 -17.80 71.14
CA MET A 84 -17.30 -17.19 69.89
C MET A 84 -16.13 -17.20 68.89
N ASP A 85 -16.26 -17.99 67.82
CA ASP A 85 -15.28 -18.18 66.76
C ASP A 85 -15.77 -17.56 65.45
N PHE A 86 -14.93 -16.75 64.79
CA PHE A 86 -15.20 -16.12 63.49
C PHE A 86 -14.03 -16.28 62.51
N GLY A 87 -13.27 -17.35 62.67
CA GLY A 87 -12.17 -17.72 61.78
C GLY A 87 -10.88 -17.99 62.52
N ASN A 88 -9.94 -18.67 61.84
CA ASN A 88 -8.77 -19.31 62.46
C ASN A 88 -7.93 -18.41 63.39
N ASP A 89 -7.83 -17.11 63.15
CA ASP A 89 -7.02 -16.16 63.93
C ASP A 89 -7.82 -15.00 64.55
N ASN A 90 -9.15 -14.97 64.36
CA ASN A 90 -10.02 -13.93 64.89
C ASN A 90 -10.52 -14.34 66.28
N TYR A 91 -10.41 -13.45 67.26
CA TYR A 91 -10.86 -13.74 68.62
C TYR A 91 -11.26 -12.47 69.36
N PHE A 92 -12.11 -12.62 70.37
CA PHE A 92 -12.37 -11.57 71.35
C PHE A 92 -11.25 -11.48 72.38
N PHE A 93 -10.99 -10.27 72.83
CA PHE A 93 -10.20 -10.00 74.02
C PHE A 93 -10.98 -9.02 74.91
N VAL A 94 -10.79 -9.15 76.21
CA VAL A 94 -11.44 -8.28 77.21
C VAL A 94 -10.41 -7.82 78.22
N TYR A 95 -10.35 -6.50 78.43
CA TYR A 95 -9.54 -5.85 79.47
C TYR A 95 -10.45 -5.05 80.40
N ASP A 96 -9.99 -4.75 81.60
CA ASP A 96 -10.60 -3.68 82.41
C ASP A 96 -10.00 -2.30 82.06
N LEU A 97 -10.54 -1.24 82.67
CA LEU A 97 -10.07 0.14 82.47
C LEU A 97 -8.64 0.40 82.98
N GLN A 98 -8.08 -0.51 83.78
CA GLN A 98 -6.70 -0.43 84.27
C GLN A 98 -5.73 -1.24 83.39
N GLY A 99 -6.24 -1.90 82.35
CA GLY A 99 -5.47 -2.72 81.41
C GLY A 99 -5.14 -4.12 81.93
N ASN A 100 -5.84 -4.63 82.95
CA ASN A 100 -5.75 -6.04 83.32
C ASN A 100 -6.50 -6.89 82.30
N SER A 101 -5.88 -7.96 81.82
CA SER A 101 -6.53 -8.90 80.90
C SER A 101 -7.56 -9.73 81.66
N LEU A 102 -8.83 -9.63 81.26
CA LEU A 102 -9.93 -10.41 81.84
C LEU A 102 -10.18 -11.70 81.06
N MET A 103 -9.98 -11.69 79.74
CA MET A 103 -10.10 -12.88 78.90
C MET A 103 -9.31 -12.73 77.61
N HIS A 104 -8.50 -13.76 77.30
CA HIS A 104 -7.81 -13.86 76.02
C HIS A 104 -7.69 -15.35 75.60
N PRO A 105 -8.43 -15.81 74.58
CA PRO A 105 -8.59 -17.24 74.30
C PRO A 105 -7.32 -17.90 73.76
N ARG A 106 -6.40 -17.12 73.19
CA ARG A 106 -5.15 -17.63 72.58
C ARG A 106 -3.90 -17.42 73.44
N LEU A 107 -4.00 -16.64 74.51
CA LEU A 107 -2.89 -16.25 75.39
C LEU A 107 -3.42 -16.18 76.83
N PRO A 108 -3.88 -17.32 77.39
CA PRO A 108 -4.50 -17.35 78.71
C PRO A 108 -3.55 -16.89 79.83
N ASP A 109 -2.24 -16.98 79.62
CA ASP A 109 -1.22 -16.52 80.58
C ASP A 109 -1.29 -15.01 80.85
N LEU A 110 -1.89 -14.22 79.95
CA LEU A 110 -2.09 -12.79 80.17
C LEU A 110 -3.20 -12.51 81.19
N GLU A 111 -4.15 -13.44 81.36
CA GLU A 111 -5.34 -13.26 82.19
C GLU A 111 -4.96 -13.03 83.66
N GLY A 112 -5.64 -12.08 84.30
CA GLY A 112 -5.36 -11.66 85.67
C GLY A 112 -4.14 -10.75 85.85
N HIS A 113 -3.37 -10.49 84.79
CA HIS A 113 -2.18 -9.64 84.84
C HIS A 113 -2.38 -8.32 84.12
N SER A 114 -1.79 -7.25 84.65
CA SER A 114 -1.79 -5.94 84.00
C SER A 114 -0.91 -5.95 82.76
N GLN A 115 -1.49 -5.54 81.64
CA GLN A 115 -0.82 -5.35 80.36
C GLN A 115 -0.61 -3.87 80.04
N TRP A 116 -0.77 -2.97 81.03
CA TRP A 116 -0.74 -1.53 80.83
C TRP A 116 0.59 -1.01 80.25
N ALA A 117 1.70 -1.62 80.65
CA ALA A 117 3.04 -1.25 80.18
C ALA A 117 3.43 -1.93 78.86
N LEU A 118 2.59 -2.81 78.31
CA LEU A 118 2.89 -3.54 77.08
C LEU A 118 3.14 -2.56 75.93
N ARG A 119 4.17 -2.87 75.15
CA ARG A 119 4.54 -2.17 73.92
C ARG A 119 4.61 -3.19 72.80
N ASP A 120 4.11 -2.83 71.63
CA ASP A 120 4.32 -3.66 70.46
C ASP A 120 5.75 -3.54 69.92
N SER A 121 6.07 -4.30 68.88
CA SER A 121 7.37 -4.26 68.21
C SER A 121 7.71 -2.90 67.56
N ALA A 122 6.72 -2.03 67.35
CA ALA A 122 6.91 -0.65 66.90
C ALA A 122 7.05 0.36 68.07
N GLY A 123 6.93 -0.10 69.32
CA GLY A 123 7.01 0.71 70.52
C GLY A 123 5.70 1.42 70.90
N ALA A 124 4.57 1.07 70.30
CA ALA A 124 3.27 1.66 70.59
C ALA A 124 2.64 1.08 71.88
N PRO A 125 2.03 1.90 72.76
CA PRO A 125 1.38 1.46 73.98
C PRO A 125 0.00 0.83 73.73
N ILE A 126 -0.02 -0.41 73.23
CA ILE A 126 -1.20 -1.10 72.71
C ILE A 126 -2.42 -0.99 73.65
N ILE A 127 -2.30 -1.48 74.89
CA ILE A 127 -3.43 -1.58 75.80
C ILE A 127 -3.94 -0.20 76.22
N GLN A 128 -3.04 0.76 76.36
CA GLN A 128 -3.42 2.16 76.66
C GLN A 128 -4.22 2.76 75.52
N GLN A 129 -3.82 2.50 74.26
CA GLN A 129 -4.54 2.95 73.08
C GLN A 129 -5.91 2.29 72.96
N LEU A 130 -6.01 0.97 73.19
CA LEU A 130 -7.29 0.25 73.17
C LEU A 130 -8.25 0.78 74.24
N VAL A 131 -7.78 0.96 75.47
CA VAL A 131 -8.60 1.48 76.58
C VAL A 131 -9.05 2.92 76.29
N HIS A 132 -8.12 3.78 75.87
CA HIS A 132 -8.44 5.17 75.52
C HIS A 132 -9.46 5.24 74.38
N GLN A 133 -9.30 4.43 73.32
CA GLN A 133 -10.23 4.41 72.19
C GLN A 133 -11.62 3.91 72.60
N ALA A 134 -11.70 2.89 73.47
CA ALA A 134 -12.97 2.41 73.99
C ALA A 134 -13.68 3.47 74.84
N GLN A 135 -12.94 4.19 75.69
CA GLN A 135 -13.47 5.29 76.50
C GLN A 135 -13.93 6.49 75.66
N ALA A 136 -13.32 6.73 74.50
CA ALA A 136 -13.69 7.78 73.55
C ALA A 136 -14.97 7.47 72.73
N GLY A 137 -15.71 6.41 73.07
CA GLY A 137 -16.92 5.99 72.35
C GLY A 137 -16.72 4.79 71.42
N GLY A 138 -15.58 4.12 71.50
CA GLY A 138 -15.22 2.99 70.65
C GLY A 138 -14.57 3.42 69.34
N GLY A 139 -13.93 2.48 68.66
CA GLY A 139 -13.28 2.77 67.38
C GLY A 139 -12.21 1.77 66.98
N PHE A 140 -11.62 2.04 65.82
CA PHE A 140 -10.56 1.22 65.25
C PHE A 140 -9.19 1.64 65.80
N VAL A 141 -8.34 0.65 66.06
CA VAL A 141 -6.95 0.84 66.48
C VAL A 141 -6.06 -0.07 65.65
N ASP A 142 -5.01 0.48 65.04
CA ASP A 142 -3.98 -0.26 64.30
C ASP A 142 -2.76 -0.44 65.21
N TYR A 143 -2.29 -1.68 65.36
CA TYR A 143 -1.17 -2.02 66.22
C TYR A 143 -0.51 -3.32 65.76
N MET A 144 0.75 -3.53 66.14
CA MET A 144 1.43 -4.80 65.88
C MET A 144 1.05 -5.82 66.96
N TRP A 145 0.68 -7.03 66.55
CA TRP A 145 0.35 -8.10 67.49
C TRP A 145 0.81 -9.46 66.97
N ASN A 146 1.20 -10.33 67.90
CA ASN A 146 1.62 -11.66 67.56
C ASN A 146 0.45 -12.50 67.03
N ARG A 147 0.54 -12.95 65.78
CA ARG A 147 -0.46 -13.80 65.16
C ARG A 147 -0.29 -15.25 65.62
N PRO A 148 -1.27 -15.86 66.30
CA PRO A 148 -1.11 -17.19 66.91
C PRO A 148 -0.75 -18.31 65.94
N SER A 149 -1.22 -18.27 64.69
CA SER A 149 -0.93 -19.29 63.68
C SER A 149 0.48 -19.24 63.09
N THR A 150 1.08 -18.06 62.99
CA THR A 150 2.43 -17.85 62.41
C THR A 150 3.50 -17.60 63.47
N GLY A 151 3.10 -17.18 64.68
CA GLY A 151 3.98 -16.76 65.76
C GLY A 151 4.73 -15.45 65.47
N ARG A 152 4.35 -14.72 64.42
CA ARG A 152 5.01 -13.48 63.99
C ARG A 152 4.18 -12.27 64.40
N ASP A 153 4.86 -11.17 64.67
CA ASP A 153 4.20 -9.87 64.83
C ASP A 153 3.77 -9.34 63.47
N GLU A 154 2.47 -9.13 63.30
CA GLU A 154 1.83 -8.68 62.07
C GLU A 154 0.90 -7.48 62.38
N HIS A 155 0.62 -6.66 61.36
CA HIS A 155 -0.31 -5.53 61.53
C HIS A 155 -1.72 -6.04 61.83
N LYS A 156 -2.26 -5.66 62.99
CA LYS A 156 -3.60 -6.02 63.44
C LYS A 156 -4.48 -4.77 63.51
N LEU A 157 -5.59 -4.80 62.79
CA LEU A 157 -6.66 -3.81 62.92
C LEU A 157 -7.66 -4.33 63.94
N GLY A 158 -7.69 -3.72 65.12
CA GLY A 158 -8.68 -3.97 66.15
C GLY A 158 -9.84 -2.99 66.08
N TYR A 159 -11.02 -3.42 66.52
CA TYR A 159 -12.12 -2.54 66.88
C TYR A 159 -12.48 -2.82 68.34
N VAL A 160 -12.61 -1.77 69.14
CA VAL A 160 -12.88 -1.84 70.58
C VAL A 160 -14.10 -1.00 70.94
N GLU A 161 -14.88 -1.48 71.89
CA GLU A 161 -15.98 -0.75 72.52
C GLU A 161 -15.91 -0.91 74.05
N LEU A 162 -16.42 0.10 74.75
CA LEU A 162 -16.63 0.04 76.18
C LEU A 162 -17.95 -0.68 76.48
N VAL A 163 -17.91 -1.62 77.41
CA VAL A 163 -19.08 -2.20 78.07
C VAL A 163 -19.23 -1.46 79.41
N PRO A 164 -20.05 -0.39 79.45
CA PRO A 164 -20.11 0.52 80.59
C PRO A 164 -20.61 -0.15 81.88
N GLU A 165 -21.42 -1.19 81.76
CA GLU A 165 -22.03 -1.91 82.89
C GLU A 165 -20.98 -2.54 83.81
N TRP A 166 -19.84 -2.95 83.24
CA TRP A 166 -18.75 -3.63 83.95
C TRP A 166 -17.40 -2.92 83.83
N GLY A 167 -17.33 -1.79 83.12
CA GLY A 167 -16.07 -1.11 82.83
C GLY A 167 -15.11 -1.99 82.02
N TRP A 168 -15.64 -2.81 81.12
CA TRP A 168 -14.82 -3.68 80.27
C TRP A 168 -14.52 -3.02 78.94
N VAL A 169 -13.28 -3.14 78.51
CA VAL A 169 -12.84 -2.84 77.16
C VAL A 169 -12.84 -4.13 76.39
N MET A 170 -13.82 -4.29 75.50
CA MET A 170 -13.97 -5.48 74.68
C MET A 170 -13.64 -5.15 73.24
N GLY A 171 -12.89 -6.02 72.58
CA GLY A 171 -12.61 -5.86 71.17
C GLY A 171 -12.29 -7.16 70.48
N THR A 172 -12.22 -7.06 69.16
CA THR A 172 -11.69 -8.09 68.29
C THR A 172 -10.82 -7.44 67.22
N GLY A 173 -10.04 -8.23 66.49
CA GLY A 173 -9.21 -7.68 65.43
C GLY A 173 -8.81 -8.72 64.41
N LEU A 174 -8.45 -8.23 63.23
CA LEU A 174 -8.00 -9.02 62.08
C LEU A 174 -6.61 -8.57 61.64
N TYR A 175 -5.83 -9.51 61.12
CA TYR A 175 -4.49 -9.24 60.61
C TYR A 175 -4.57 -8.74 59.16
N LEU A 176 -4.02 -7.55 58.89
CA LEU A 176 -4.10 -6.87 57.60
C LEU A 176 -3.16 -7.49 56.55
N ASP A 177 -2.07 -8.12 56.97
CA ASP A 177 -1.06 -8.67 56.06
C ASP A 177 -1.59 -9.83 55.20
N HIS A 178 -2.59 -10.57 55.69
CA HIS A 178 -3.26 -11.63 54.90
C HIS A 178 -4.13 -11.08 53.73
N LEU A 179 -4.56 -9.81 53.81
CA LEU A 179 -5.29 -9.16 52.72
C LEU A 179 -4.37 -8.87 51.53
N GLN A 180 -3.09 -8.61 51.79
CA GLN A 180 -2.09 -8.38 50.75
C GLN A 180 -1.81 -9.67 49.94
N GLU A 181 -1.81 -10.83 50.59
CA GLU A 181 -1.67 -12.14 49.92
C GLU A 181 -2.86 -12.43 48.99
N THR A 182 -4.07 -12.10 49.43
CA THR A 182 -5.29 -12.27 48.63
C THR A 182 -5.28 -11.31 47.41
N GLN A 183 -4.80 -10.08 47.61
CA GLN A 183 -4.56 -9.14 46.50
C GLN A 183 -3.52 -9.68 45.52
N ALA A 184 -2.43 -10.29 45.99
CA ALA A 184 -1.39 -10.85 45.11
C ALA A 184 -1.92 -11.96 44.19
N LEU A 185 -2.89 -12.77 44.64
CA LEU A 185 -3.55 -13.77 43.80
C LEU A 185 -4.41 -13.14 42.69
N ILE A 186 -5.15 -12.07 43.01
CA ILE A 186 -5.95 -11.31 42.03
C ILE A 186 -5.05 -10.56 41.05
N THR A 187 -3.92 -10.01 41.51
CA THR A 187 -2.91 -9.37 40.66
C THR A 187 -2.31 -10.37 39.66
N ARG A 188 -2.13 -11.65 40.05
CA ARG A 188 -1.65 -12.69 39.14
C ARG A 188 -2.68 -13.08 38.07
N SER A 189 -3.96 -13.15 38.41
CA SER A 189 -5.02 -13.50 37.46
C SER A 189 -5.29 -12.37 36.45
N THR A 190 -5.30 -11.12 36.92
CA THR A 190 -5.40 -9.91 36.06
C THR A 190 -4.19 -9.80 35.13
N ALA A 191 -2.97 -10.02 35.62
CA ALA A 191 -1.77 -10.04 34.79
C ALA A 191 -1.81 -11.16 33.72
N ALA A 192 -2.42 -12.31 34.02
CA ALA A 192 -2.59 -13.39 33.04
C ALA A 192 -3.59 -13.02 31.93
N ALA A 193 -4.71 -12.39 32.29
CA ALA A 193 -5.69 -11.89 31.33
C ALA A 193 -5.06 -10.84 30.40
N VAL A 194 -4.31 -9.88 30.95
CA VAL A 194 -3.58 -8.86 30.17
C VAL A 194 -2.58 -9.49 29.20
N ARG A 195 -1.81 -10.50 29.63
CA ARG A 195 -0.87 -11.23 28.75
C ARG A 195 -1.57 -11.90 27.58
N LYS A 196 -2.73 -12.53 27.82
CA LYS A 196 -3.51 -13.22 26.77
C LYS A 196 -4.04 -12.22 25.74
N THR A 197 -4.63 -11.11 26.18
CA THR A 197 -5.09 -10.05 25.28
C THR A 197 -3.93 -9.47 24.46
N ARG A 198 -2.77 -9.24 25.07
CA ARG A 198 -1.56 -8.79 24.38
C ARG A 198 -1.10 -9.79 23.30
N GLN A 199 -1.09 -11.09 23.61
CA GLN A 199 -0.71 -12.12 22.63
C GLN A 199 -1.68 -12.18 21.46
N GLN A 200 -2.99 -12.08 21.69
CA GLN A 200 -4.00 -12.06 20.62
C GLN A 200 -3.81 -10.88 19.67
N ILE A 201 -3.52 -9.68 20.20
CA ILE A 201 -3.26 -8.50 19.39
C ILE A 201 -2.01 -8.69 18.52
N LEU A 202 -0.93 -9.23 19.09
CA LEU A 202 0.29 -9.53 18.32
C LEU A 202 0.04 -10.57 17.22
N TRP A 203 -0.76 -11.59 17.48
CA TRP A 203 -1.17 -12.56 16.45
C TRP A 203 -1.98 -11.92 15.33
N ILE A 204 -3.00 -11.11 15.66
CA ILE A 204 -3.84 -10.40 14.66
C ILE A 204 -2.97 -9.45 13.83
N ALA A 205 -2.11 -8.66 14.46
CA ALA A 205 -1.19 -7.76 13.80
C ALA A 205 -0.24 -8.50 12.82
N SER A 206 0.31 -9.62 13.25
CA SER A 206 1.23 -10.43 12.44
C SER A 206 0.50 -11.06 11.25
N ALA A 207 -0.72 -11.56 11.46
CA ALA A 207 -1.55 -12.10 10.39
C ALA A 207 -1.95 -11.04 9.35
N ALA A 208 -2.30 -9.83 9.80
CA ALA A 208 -2.63 -8.71 8.92
C ALA A 208 -1.41 -8.28 8.08
N LEU A 209 -0.22 -8.22 8.68
CA LEU A 209 1.02 -7.90 7.97
C LEU A 209 1.34 -8.95 6.89
N LEU A 210 1.20 -10.23 7.23
CA LEU A 210 1.42 -11.33 6.28
C LEU A 210 0.43 -11.29 5.11
N LEU A 211 -0.85 -10.98 5.38
CA LEU A 211 -1.87 -10.84 4.33
C LEU A 211 -1.55 -9.72 3.35
N VAL A 212 -1.15 -8.55 3.85
CA VAL A 212 -0.78 -7.41 2.99
C VAL A 212 0.49 -7.70 2.20
N ALA A 213 1.50 -8.33 2.81
CA ALA A 213 2.72 -8.73 2.11
C ALA A 213 2.42 -9.77 1.00
N ALA A 214 1.62 -10.80 1.30
CA ALA A 214 1.22 -11.80 0.33
C ALA A 214 0.39 -11.20 -0.82
N GLY A 215 -0.57 -10.33 -0.51
CA GLY A 215 -1.35 -9.61 -1.51
C GLY A 215 -0.48 -8.73 -2.42
N GLY A 216 0.47 -8.00 -1.85
CA GLY A 216 1.41 -7.18 -2.61
C GLY A 216 2.33 -8.00 -3.53
N LEU A 217 2.83 -9.15 -3.04
CA LEU A 217 3.63 -10.07 -3.87
C LEU A 217 2.81 -10.69 -4.99
N ALA A 218 1.57 -11.10 -4.73
CA ALA A 218 0.67 -11.67 -5.72
C ALA A 218 0.31 -10.67 -6.83
N LEU A 219 0.00 -9.42 -6.47
CA LEU A 219 -0.27 -8.34 -7.43
C LEU A 219 0.97 -8.05 -8.29
N ASN A 220 2.14 -7.91 -7.67
CA ASN A 220 3.38 -7.67 -8.40
C ASN A 220 3.71 -8.82 -9.37
N TRP A 221 3.48 -10.08 -8.95
CA TRP A 221 3.69 -11.24 -9.81
C TRP A 221 2.72 -11.27 -11.00
N TYR A 222 1.46 -10.89 -10.78
CA TYR A 222 0.45 -10.78 -11.84
C TYR A 222 0.80 -9.68 -12.85
N GLU A 223 1.15 -8.48 -12.36
CA GLU A 223 1.55 -7.35 -13.21
C GLU A 223 2.76 -7.68 -14.06
N GLN A 224 3.80 -8.28 -13.46
CA GLN A 224 5.01 -8.66 -14.18
C GLN A 224 4.70 -9.69 -15.29
N ARG A 225 3.85 -10.68 -14.99
CA ARG A 225 3.48 -11.72 -15.96
C ARG A 225 2.61 -11.18 -17.09
N ALA A 226 1.72 -10.23 -16.79
CA ALA A 226 0.92 -9.53 -17.79
C ALA A 226 1.79 -8.66 -18.71
N ALA A 227 2.77 -7.94 -18.15
CA ALA A 227 3.72 -7.13 -18.90
C ALA A 227 4.57 -8.00 -19.85
N ASP A 228 5.12 -9.11 -19.36
CA ASP A 228 5.90 -10.06 -20.17
C ASP A 228 5.07 -10.65 -21.32
N ALA A 229 3.81 -11.02 -21.05
CA ALA A 229 2.91 -11.53 -22.08
C ALA A 229 2.63 -10.47 -23.16
N LYS A 230 2.43 -9.21 -22.78
CA LYS A 230 2.20 -8.09 -23.70
C LYS A 230 3.44 -7.80 -24.55
N LEU A 231 4.62 -7.78 -23.94
CA LEU A 231 5.91 -7.62 -24.63
C LEU A 231 6.13 -8.72 -25.66
N ARG A 232 5.90 -9.99 -25.29
CA ARG A 232 6.01 -11.13 -26.22
C ARG A 232 5.02 -11.02 -27.38
N ALA A 233 3.77 -10.64 -27.11
CA ALA A 233 2.76 -10.46 -28.16
C ALA A 233 3.15 -9.34 -29.14
N MET A 234 3.68 -8.21 -28.65
CA MET A 234 4.18 -7.13 -29.50
C MET A 234 5.39 -7.55 -30.32
N ALA A 235 6.37 -8.23 -29.70
CA ALA A 235 7.55 -8.74 -30.40
C ALA A 235 7.16 -9.73 -31.51
N GLN A 236 6.24 -10.65 -31.24
CA GLN A 236 5.71 -11.58 -32.25
C GLN A 236 5.01 -10.85 -33.40
N LYS A 237 4.21 -9.81 -33.10
CA LYS A 237 3.54 -9.01 -34.13
C LYS A 237 4.54 -8.28 -35.03
N VAL A 238 5.63 -7.75 -34.46
CA VAL A 238 6.69 -7.09 -35.22
C VAL A 238 7.41 -8.08 -36.14
N VAL A 239 7.82 -9.24 -35.62
CA VAL A 239 8.49 -10.28 -36.42
C VAL A 239 7.59 -10.75 -37.56
N HIS A 240 6.33 -11.08 -37.26
CA HIS A 240 5.38 -11.54 -38.27
C HIS A 240 5.14 -10.49 -39.35
N SER A 241 4.98 -9.22 -38.96
CA SER A 241 4.84 -8.10 -39.91
C SER A 241 6.09 -7.93 -40.79
N GLN A 242 7.30 -8.15 -40.26
CA GLN A 242 8.53 -8.09 -41.07
C GLN A 242 8.65 -9.28 -42.03
N GLU A 243 8.25 -10.48 -41.61
CA GLU A 243 8.26 -11.68 -42.45
C GLU A 243 7.24 -11.57 -43.59
N ASP A 244 6.05 -11.05 -43.32
CA ASP A 244 5.01 -10.79 -44.32
C ASP A 244 5.47 -9.75 -45.34
N GLU A 245 6.11 -8.67 -44.88
CA GLU A 245 6.71 -7.62 -45.72
C GLU A 245 7.78 -8.21 -46.64
N ARG A 246 8.73 -8.96 -46.06
CA ARG A 246 9.81 -9.61 -46.82
C ARG A 246 9.27 -10.61 -47.84
N SER A 247 8.24 -11.37 -47.47
CA SER A 247 7.59 -12.35 -48.35
C SER A 247 6.76 -11.69 -49.45
N ARG A 248 6.16 -10.52 -49.18
CA ARG A 248 5.49 -9.71 -50.21
C ARG A 248 6.50 -9.17 -51.21
N VAL A 249 7.59 -8.56 -50.72
CA VAL A 249 8.67 -8.03 -51.56
C VAL A 249 9.29 -9.13 -52.42
N ALA A 250 9.58 -10.30 -51.83
CA ALA A 250 10.16 -11.43 -52.57
C ALA A 250 9.23 -11.90 -53.71
N ARG A 251 7.90 -11.94 -53.48
CA ARG A 251 6.92 -12.28 -54.52
C ARG A 251 6.82 -11.21 -55.60
N GLU A 252 6.76 -9.94 -55.22
CA GLU A 252 6.68 -8.84 -56.19
C GLU A 252 7.93 -8.76 -57.08
N LEU A 253 9.11 -8.99 -56.50
CA LEU A 253 10.35 -9.15 -57.25
C LEU A 253 10.31 -10.38 -58.15
N HIS A 254 9.95 -11.55 -57.61
CA HIS A 254 10.04 -12.81 -58.36
C HIS A 254 9.03 -12.88 -59.50
N ASP A 255 7.77 -12.52 -59.27
CA ASP A 255 6.70 -12.71 -60.26
C ASP A 255 6.73 -11.63 -61.35
N GLY A 256 7.02 -10.36 -60.99
CA GLY A 256 7.06 -9.27 -61.95
C GLY A 256 8.33 -9.24 -62.81
N ILE A 257 9.50 -9.26 -62.17
CA ILE A 257 10.79 -9.05 -62.86
C ILE A 257 11.15 -10.28 -63.70
N SER A 258 10.94 -11.50 -63.18
CA SER A 258 11.29 -12.72 -63.91
C SER A 258 10.48 -12.86 -65.19
N GLN A 259 9.19 -12.53 -65.17
CA GLN A 259 8.33 -12.59 -66.36
C GLN A 259 8.73 -11.56 -67.43
N GLN A 260 9.10 -10.35 -67.00
CA GLN A 260 9.60 -9.30 -67.90
C GLN A 260 10.96 -9.67 -68.51
N LEU A 261 11.89 -10.27 -67.73
CA LEU A 261 13.18 -10.77 -68.23
C LEU A 261 13.00 -11.86 -69.29
N VAL A 262 12.07 -12.79 -69.07
CA VAL A 262 11.74 -13.84 -70.05
C VAL A 262 11.21 -13.22 -71.34
N SER A 263 10.37 -12.19 -71.25
CA SER A 263 9.86 -11.46 -72.40
C SER A 263 10.96 -10.75 -73.18
N VAL A 264 11.91 -10.09 -72.50
CA VAL A 264 13.11 -9.49 -73.13
C VAL A 264 13.95 -10.54 -73.84
N LYS A 265 14.17 -11.71 -73.20
CA LYS A 265 14.91 -12.84 -73.80
C LYS A 265 14.26 -13.32 -75.09
N PHE A 266 12.94 -13.55 -75.10
CA PHE A 266 12.23 -14.01 -76.30
C PHE A 266 12.29 -13.00 -77.44
N VAL A 267 12.17 -11.71 -77.14
CA VAL A 267 12.28 -10.65 -78.16
C VAL A 267 13.69 -10.62 -78.75
N ALA A 268 14.73 -10.80 -77.93
CA ALA A 268 16.11 -10.88 -78.40
C ALA A 268 16.38 -12.15 -79.26
N GLU A 269 15.88 -13.31 -78.84
CA GLU A 269 15.99 -14.57 -79.61
C GLU A 269 15.24 -14.47 -80.95
N SER A 270 14.09 -13.80 -80.98
CA SER A 270 13.34 -13.54 -82.21
C SER A 270 14.13 -12.64 -83.17
N ALA A 271 14.75 -11.57 -82.66
CA ALA A 271 15.60 -10.68 -83.47
C ALA A 271 16.81 -11.43 -84.05
N LEU A 272 17.45 -12.33 -83.28
CA LEU A 272 18.56 -13.15 -83.76
C LEU A 272 18.13 -14.08 -84.91
N LEU A 273 17.00 -14.77 -84.74
CA LEU A 273 16.46 -15.66 -85.78
C LEU A 273 16.07 -14.90 -87.06
N GLN A 274 15.58 -13.66 -86.93
CA GLN A 274 15.29 -12.80 -88.07
C GLN A 274 16.58 -12.40 -88.82
N LEU A 275 17.67 -12.10 -88.11
CA LEU A 275 18.98 -11.82 -88.71
C LEU A 275 19.54 -13.03 -89.47
N GLU A 276 19.50 -14.22 -88.86
CA GLU A 276 19.97 -15.48 -89.46
C GLU A 276 19.21 -15.84 -90.75
N ARG A 277 17.94 -15.44 -90.84
CA ARG A 277 17.07 -15.67 -92.01
C ARG A 277 17.11 -14.55 -93.04
N GLY A 278 17.94 -13.51 -92.84
CA GLY A 278 18.06 -12.38 -93.76
C GLY A 278 16.84 -11.44 -93.77
N ASN A 279 16.02 -11.44 -92.71
CA ASN A 279 14.87 -10.55 -92.58
C ASN A 279 15.31 -9.13 -92.15
N THR A 280 14.81 -8.10 -92.81
CA THR A 280 15.20 -6.70 -92.60
C THR A 280 14.60 -6.04 -91.35
N ASP A 281 13.62 -6.69 -90.68
CA ASP A 281 12.92 -6.11 -89.53
C ASP A 281 13.55 -6.43 -88.15
N ALA A 282 14.68 -7.15 -88.12
CA ALA A 282 15.40 -7.45 -86.88
C ALA A 282 15.80 -6.21 -86.06
N PRO A 283 16.20 -5.06 -86.66
CA PRO A 283 16.47 -3.84 -85.90
C PRO A 283 15.23 -3.30 -85.17
N GLY A 284 14.02 -3.46 -85.72
CA GLY A 284 12.76 -3.05 -85.09
C GLY A 284 12.45 -3.91 -83.86
N THR A 285 12.56 -5.23 -84.01
CA THR A 285 12.39 -6.21 -82.93
C THR A 285 13.41 -5.98 -81.80
N LEU A 286 14.67 -5.68 -82.14
CA LEU A 286 15.70 -5.38 -81.14
C LEU A 286 15.42 -4.08 -80.36
N ARG A 287 14.91 -3.03 -81.02
CA ARG A 287 14.50 -1.79 -80.35
C ARG A 287 13.36 -2.04 -79.36
N GLN A 288 12.41 -2.91 -79.69
CA GLN A 288 11.35 -3.31 -78.76
C GLN A 288 11.92 -4.01 -77.52
N GLY A 289 12.88 -4.92 -77.70
CA GLY A 289 13.57 -5.60 -76.59
C GLY A 289 14.33 -4.62 -75.69
N ILE A 290 15.02 -3.64 -76.28
CA ILE A 290 15.72 -2.57 -75.54
C ILE A 290 14.72 -1.73 -74.73
N SER A 291 13.56 -1.37 -75.31
CA SER A 291 12.53 -0.60 -74.59
C SER A 291 11.95 -1.38 -73.39
N LEU A 292 11.72 -2.68 -73.55
CA LEU A 292 11.26 -3.55 -72.45
C LEU A 292 12.32 -3.64 -71.34
N LEU A 293 13.60 -3.80 -71.70
CA LEU A 293 14.70 -3.83 -70.75
C LEU A 293 14.86 -2.50 -70.00
N GLN A 294 14.71 -1.36 -70.69
CA GLN A 294 14.72 -0.04 -70.06
C GLN A 294 13.57 0.14 -69.07
N GLY A 295 12.37 -0.39 -69.38
CA GLY A 295 11.25 -0.46 -68.45
C GLY A 295 11.60 -1.27 -67.19
N LEU A 296 12.14 -2.47 -67.38
CA LEU A 296 12.57 -3.36 -66.30
C LEU A 296 13.61 -2.71 -65.38
N VAL A 297 14.62 -2.04 -65.94
CA VAL A 297 15.65 -1.35 -65.15
C VAL A 297 15.04 -0.24 -64.30
N ARG A 298 14.04 0.48 -64.81
CA ARG A 298 13.28 1.48 -64.03
C ARG A 298 12.48 0.82 -62.91
N ASP A 299 11.81 -0.28 -63.18
CA ASP A 299 11.02 -1.02 -62.18
C ASP A 299 11.90 -1.56 -61.05
N VAL A 300 13.05 -2.16 -61.37
CA VAL A 300 14.04 -2.63 -60.39
C VAL A 300 14.59 -1.47 -59.57
N ARG A 301 14.93 -0.35 -60.22
CA ARG A 301 15.44 0.85 -59.52
C ARG A 301 14.39 1.45 -58.59
N ARG A 302 13.11 1.46 -58.99
CA ARG A 302 11.98 1.86 -58.13
C ARG A 302 11.83 0.95 -56.92
N ILE A 303 11.79 -0.37 -57.12
CA ILE A 303 11.67 -1.34 -56.02
C ILE A 303 12.88 -1.23 -55.07
N SER A 304 14.09 -1.11 -55.60
CA SER A 304 15.29 -0.90 -54.79
C SER A 304 15.23 0.39 -53.97
N HIS A 305 14.70 1.46 -54.56
CA HIS A 305 14.49 2.74 -53.89
C HIS A 305 13.39 2.65 -52.80
N ASP A 306 12.37 1.82 -53.02
CA ASP A 306 11.33 1.53 -52.04
C ASP A 306 11.83 0.68 -50.86
N LEU A 307 12.89 -0.10 -51.06
CA LEU A 307 13.56 -0.84 -49.98
C LEU A 307 14.62 -0.03 -49.23
N ARG A 308 15.27 0.97 -49.85
CA ARG A 308 16.24 1.87 -49.19
C ARG A 308 16.48 3.13 -50.05
N PRO A 309 16.16 4.35 -49.58
CA PRO A 309 16.39 5.55 -50.38
C PRO A 309 17.86 5.99 -50.30
N THR A 310 18.74 5.39 -51.12
CA THR A 310 20.16 5.75 -51.22
C THR A 310 20.40 7.20 -51.68
N LEU A 311 19.39 7.86 -52.25
CA LEU A 311 19.42 9.28 -52.59
C LEU A 311 19.49 10.20 -51.37
N LEU A 312 18.96 9.79 -50.21
CA LEU A 312 19.04 10.61 -49.00
C LEU A 312 20.46 10.69 -48.43
N ASP A 313 21.21 9.60 -48.54
CA ASP A 313 22.54 9.46 -47.93
C ASP A 313 23.61 10.31 -48.63
N ASP A 314 23.47 10.53 -49.95
CA ASP A 314 24.51 11.18 -50.77
C ASP A 314 24.26 12.68 -51.02
N VAL A 315 23.00 13.14 -51.09
CA VAL A 315 22.66 14.52 -51.52
C VAL A 315 21.77 15.29 -50.53
N GLY A 316 21.29 14.64 -49.47
CA GLY A 316 20.45 15.24 -48.42
C GLY A 316 18.98 15.44 -48.83
N LEU A 317 18.11 15.66 -47.83
CA LEU A 317 16.65 15.73 -47.99
C LEU A 317 16.19 16.78 -49.02
N ALA A 318 16.78 17.98 -48.96
CA ALA A 318 16.44 19.08 -49.84
C ALA A 318 16.65 18.72 -51.32
N SER A 319 17.84 18.22 -51.65
CA SER A 319 18.20 17.79 -53.01
C SER A 319 17.37 16.60 -53.48
N ALA A 320 17.13 15.62 -52.59
CA ALA A 320 16.35 14.43 -52.91
C ALA A 320 14.88 14.78 -53.23
N LEU A 321 14.26 15.70 -52.49
CA LEU A 321 12.91 16.20 -52.76
C LEU A 321 12.87 16.98 -54.08
N ALA A 322 13.83 17.87 -54.32
CA ALA A 322 13.89 18.64 -55.54
C ALA A 322 14.06 17.76 -56.78
N GLN A 323 14.90 16.72 -56.69
CA GLN A 323 15.07 15.74 -57.76
C GLN A 323 13.79 14.92 -57.99
N THR A 324 13.20 14.37 -56.93
CA THR A 324 11.98 13.56 -57.03
C THR A 324 10.82 14.35 -57.64
N ALA A 325 10.67 15.62 -57.27
CA ALA A 325 9.65 16.52 -57.81
C ALA A 325 9.86 16.80 -59.31
N ARG A 326 11.11 17.01 -59.75
CA ARG A 326 11.45 17.17 -61.17
C ARG A 326 11.13 15.91 -61.98
N GLU A 327 11.58 14.74 -61.49
CA GLU A 327 11.32 13.45 -62.15
C GLU A 327 9.81 13.14 -62.23
N PHE A 328 9.04 13.53 -61.21
CA PHE A 328 7.58 13.45 -61.24
C PHE A 328 6.97 14.34 -62.32
N GLY A 329 7.40 15.60 -62.44
CA GLY A 329 6.92 16.51 -63.50
C GLY A 329 7.24 16.01 -64.91
N GLU A 330 8.47 15.55 -65.14
CA GLU A 330 8.90 15.00 -66.44
C GLU A 330 8.08 13.77 -66.86
N ARG A 331 7.74 12.89 -65.90
CA ARG A 331 7.00 11.66 -66.18
C ARG A 331 5.50 11.89 -66.35
N SER A 332 4.90 12.73 -65.51
CA SER A 332 3.45 12.94 -65.47
C SER A 332 2.96 14.01 -66.44
N GLY A 333 3.85 14.89 -66.89
CA GLY A 333 3.49 16.08 -67.69
C GLY A 333 2.88 17.22 -66.87
N ILE A 334 2.81 17.09 -65.55
CA ILE A 334 2.30 18.10 -64.61
C ILE A 334 3.37 19.17 -64.37
N GLN A 335 2.99 20.45 -64.33
CA GLN A 335 3.91 21.52 -64.00
C GLN A 335 4.20 21.54 -62.50
N VAL A 336 5.49 21.43 -62.13
CA VAL A 336 5.90 21.35 -60.72
C VAL A 336 6.75 22.56 -60.34
N GLU A 337 6.26 23.34 -59.39
CA GLU A 337 7.02 24.41 -58.74
C GLU A 337 7.70 23.85 -57.48
N VAL A 338 9.02 24.02 -57.37
CA VAL A 338 9.82 23.49 -56.26
C VAL A 338 10.49 24.63 -55.51
N GLN A 339 10.12 24.80 -54.24
CA GLN A 339 10.71 25.77 -53.33
C GLN A 339 11.29 25.04 -52.11
N VAL A 340 12.59 24.79 -52.12
CA VAL A 340 13.24 23.99 -51.07
C VAL A 340 14.26 24.85 -50.36
N ALA A 341 14.04 25.11 -49.08
CA ALA A 341 15.02 25.75 -48.21
C ALA A 341 16.22 24.84 -47.97
N GLU A 342 17.38 25.44 -47.68
CA GLU A 342 18.54 24.71 -47.21
C GLU A 342 18.24 24.12 -45.82
N VAL A 343 18.48 22.82 -45.66
CA VAL A 343 18.21 22.09 -44.42
C VAL A 343 19.55 21.57 -43.89
N PRO A 344 19.91 21.86 -42.62
CA PRO A 344 21.12 21.29 -42.03
C PRO A 344 20.99 19.76 -41.91
N PRO A 345 22.08 19.05 -41.58
CA PRO A 345 22.01 17.64 -41.24
C PRO A 345 20.96 17.39 -40.14
N ILE A 346 20.04 16.47 -40.41
CA ILE A 346 18.96 16.06 -39.51
C ILE A 346 19.04 14.53 -39.30
N PRO A 347 18.42 13.99 -38.23
CA PRO A 347 18.36 12.55 -38.02
C PRO A 347 17.80 11.79 -39.24
N GLU A 348 18.41 10.66 -39.58
CA GLU A 348 18.05 9.83 -40.75
C GLU A 348 16.56 9.45 -40.77
N ALA A 349 16.00 9.14 -39.59
CA ALA A 349 14.59 8.81 -39.44
C ALA A 349 13.67 9.98 -39.84
N ALA A 350 14.03 11.22 -39.47
CA ALA A 350 13.28 12.42 -39.82
C ALA A 350 13.35 12.72 -41.33
N ALA A 351 14.56 12.60 -41.89
CA ALA A 351 14.79 12.80 -43.32
C ALA A 351 14.01 11.76 -44.16
N THR A 352 14.11 10.48 -43.78
CA THR A 352 13.38 9.38 -44.42
C THR A 352 11.87 9.57 -44.31
N ALA A 353 11.37 9.99 -43.15
CA ALA A 353 9.93 10.21 -42.95
C ALA A 353 9.37 11.30 -43.87
N MET A 354 10.03 12.46 -43.93
CA MET A 354 9.64 13.59 -44.79
C MET A 354 9.67 13.20 -46.26
N PHE A 355 10.72 12.50 -46.68
CA PHE A 355 10.86 12.07 -48.06
C PHE A 355 9.79 11.06 -48.47
N ARG A 356 9.51 10.05 -47.63
CA ARG A 356 8.44 9.07 -47.89
C ARG A 356 7.06 9.72 -47.97
N VAL A 357 6.79 10.73 -47.15
CA VAL A 357 5.55 11.52 -47.25
C VAL A 357 5.47 12.24 -48.59
N ALA A 358 6.54 12.89 -49.05
CA ALA A 358 6.55 13.53 -50.35
C ALA A 358 6.31 12.54 -51.50
N GLN A 359 6.95 11.36 -51.46
CA GLN A 359 6.78 10.35 -52.50
C GLN A 359 5.35 9.83 -52.59
N GLU A 360 4.76 9.48 -51.45
CA GLU A 360 3.39 8.99 -51.38
C GLU A 360 2.39 10.08 -51.79
N ALA A 361 2.63 11.33 -51.39
CA ALA A 361 1.82 12.47 -51.82
C ALA A 361 1.88 12.70 -53.34
N LEU A 362 3.07 12.73 -53.94
CA LEU A 362 3.23 12.85 -55.39
C LEU A 362 2.62 11.67 -56.14
N GLY A 363 2.77 10.45 -55.62
CA GLY A 363 2.14 9.26 -56.19
C GLY A 363 0.61 9.30 -56.12
N ASN A 364 0.05 9.85 -55.05
CA ASN A 364 -1.39 10.05 -54.92
C ASN A 364 -1.89 11.12 -55.92
N ILE A 365 -1.14 12.19 -56.12
CA ILE A 365 -1.46 13.22 -57.13
C ILE A 365 -1.47 12.59 -58.53
N GLU A 366 -0.43 11.81 -58.88
CA GLU A 366 -0.31 11.14 -60.18
C GLU A 366 -1.51 10.24 -60.49
N LYS A 367 -1.97 9.48 -59.49
CA LYS A 367 -3.01 8.46 -59.66
C LYS A 367 -4.43 9.01 -59.56
N HIS A 368 -4.63 10.10 -58.80
CA HIS A 368 -5.96 10.45 -58.31
C HIS A 368 -6.36 11.92 -58.53
N ALA A 369 -5.41 12.86 -58.63
CA ALA A 369 -5.77 14.28 -58.57
C ALA A 369 -6.27 14.84 -59.90
N GLY A 370 -5.76 14.37 -61.05
CA GLY A 370 -6.01 15.02 -62.34
C GLY A 370 -5.53 16.48 -62.40
N ALA A 371 -4.50 16.81 -61.59
CA ALA A 371 -3.93 18.14 -61.44
C ALA A 371 -3.11 18.56 -62.67
N GLN A 372 -2.99 19.88 -62.89
CA GLN A 372 -2.12 20.49 -63.90
C GLN A 372 -0.90 21.17 -63.27
N HIS A 373 -1.03 21.62 -62.02
CA HIS A 373 0.03 22.30 -61.28
C HIS A 373 0.19 21.71 -59.88
N VAL A 374 1.45 21.50 -59.50
CA VAL A 374 1.83 21.06 -58.15
C VAL A 374 2.91 21.98 -57.61
N GLN A 375 2.77 22.38 -56.36
CA GLN A 375 3.78 23.13 -55.61
C GLN A 375 4.31 22.27 -54.48
N LEU A 376 5.63 22.06 -54.45
CA LEU A 376 6.34 21.43 -53.35
C LEU A 376 7.17 22.49 -52.63
N GLN A 377 6.90 22.67 -51.33
CA GLN A 377 7.62 23.60 -50.48
C GLN A 377 8.24 22.88 -49.29
N LEU A 378 9.54 23.05 -49.09
CA LEU A 378 10.26 22.65 -47.88
C LEU A 378 10.78 23.89 -47.18
N SER A 379 10.42 24.07 -45.92
CA SER A 379 10.86 25.20 -45.09
C SER A 379 11.52 24.71 -43.81
N TYR A 380 12.57 25.41 -43.39
CA TYR A 380 13.31 25.14 -42.16
C TYR A 380 13.52 26.44 -41.39
N GLY A 381 13.25 26.43 -40.08
CA GLY A 381 13.41 27.61 -39.22
C GLY A 381 13.21 27.29 -37.74
N ALA A 382 12.93 28.33 -36.93
CA ALA A 382 12.82 28.20 -35.47
C ALA A 382 11.72 27.21 -35.01
N ALA A 383 10.65 27.05 -35.79
CA ALA A 383 9.57 26.11 -35.51
C ALA A 383 9.92 24.65 -35.85
N GLY A 384 10.99 24.41 -36.61
CA GLY A 384 11.40 23.11 -37.10
C GLY A 384 11.35 23.01 -38.62
N LEU A 385 11.04 21.81 -39.13
CA LEU A 385 11.02 21.47 -40.54
C LEU A 385 9.57 21.25 -40.99
N ALA A 386 9.16 21.91 -42.07
CA ALA A 386 7.83 21.74 -42.64
C ALA A 386 7.89 21.46 -44.14
N LEU A 387 7.27 20.36 -44.54
CA LEU A 387 7.03 19.96 -45.93
C LEU A 387 5.56 20.24 -46.26
N GLN A 388 5.32 20.99 -47.32
CA GLN A 388 3.99 21.24 -47.87
C GLN A 388 3.94 20.82 -49.34
N LEU A 389 2.87 20.12 -49.71
CA LEU A 389 2.53 19.84 -51.10
C LEU A 389 1.14 20.37 -51.38
N ARG A 390 1.00 21.08 -52.50
CA ARG A 390 -0.27 21.62 -52.97
C ARG A 390 -0.50 21.25 -54.43
N ASP A 391 -1.69 20.76 -54.77
CA ASP A 391 -2.11 20.53 -56.15
C ASP A 391 -3.43 21.26 -56.47
N ASP A 392 -3.69 21.48 -57.76
CA ASP A 392 -4.91 22.08 -58.30
C ASP A 392 -5.93 21.04 -58.82
N GLY A 393 -5.87 19.82 -58.29
CA GLY A 393 -6.68 18.69 -58.75
C GLY A 393 -8.15 18.73 -58.33
N ALA A 394 -8.87 17.65 -58.65
CA ALA A 394 -10.32 17.51 -58.41
C ALA A 394 -10.73 17.52 -56.93
N GLY A 395 -9.77 17.37 -56.01
CA GLY A 395 -10.01 17.26 -54.57
C GLY A 395 -10.78 16.00 -54.17
N PHE A 396 -10.94 15.78 -52.86
CA PHE A 396 -11.69 14.66 -52.31
C PHE A 396 -12.19 14.91 -50.89
N ASP A 397 -13.20 14.15 -50.47
CA ASP A 397 -13.68 14.15 -49.08
C ASP A 397 -12.70 13.38 -48.18
N VAL A 398 -11.88 14.13 -47.43
CA VAL A 398 -10.85 13.57 -46.53
C VAL A 398 -11.48 12.66 -45.45
N PRO A 399 -12.51 13.05 -44.68
CA PRO A 399 -13.19 12.15 -43.73
C PRO A 399 -13.77 10.88 -44.34
N ALA A 400 -14.31 10.93 -45.56
CA ALA A 400 -14.86 9.75 -46.21
C ALA A 400 -13.75 8.79 -46.66
N THR A 401 -12.66 9.31 -47.23
CA THR A 401 -11.52 8.51 -47.70
C THR A 401 -10.77 7.83 -46.55
N LEU A 402 -10.59 8.50 -45.41
CA LEU A 402 -9.94 7.91 -44.22
C LEU A 402 -10.74 6.76 -43.60
N ARG A 403 -12.07 6.70 -43.82
CA ARG A 403 -12.94 5.61 -43.35
C ARG A 403 -12.88 4.36 -44.25
N GLN A 404 -12.34 4.47 -45.46
CA GLN A 404 -12.23 3.35 -46.39
C GLN A 404 -10.92 2.58 -46.18
N ALA A 405 -11.03 1.32 -45.76
CA ALA A 405 -9.89 0.48 -45.38
C ALA A 405 -8.85 0.21 -46.48
N ARG A 406 -9.16 0.44 -47.77
CA ARG A 406 -8.23 0.25 -48.89
C ARG A 406 -7.68 1.55 -49.47
N SER A 407 -8.50 2.59 -49.58
CA SER A 407 -8.11 3.88 -50.19
C SER A 407 -7.42 4.83 -49.21
N GLY A 408 -7.70 4.70 -47.90
CA GLY A 408 -7.14 5.57 -46.87
C GLY A 408 -5.77 5.15 -46.32
N LEU A 409 -5.25 3.96 -46.69
CA LEU A 409 -4.03 3.39 -46.10
C LEU A 409 -2.80 4.28 -46.33
N GLY A 410 -2.62 4.84 -47.52
CA GLY A 410 -1.50 5.75 -47.82
C GLY A 410 -1.52 7.01 -46.95
N LEU A 411 -2.70 7.63 -46.78
CA LEU A 411 -2.90 8.82 -45.96
C LEU A 411 -2.69 8.53 -44.46
N THR A 412 -3.19 7.39 -43.97
CA THR A 412 -3.00 6.95 -42.58
C THR A 412 -1.51 6.68 -42.30
N ASN A 413 -0.82 5.97 -43.20
CA ASN A 413 0.60 5.67 -43.06
C ASN A 413 1.46 6.93 -43.06
N MET A 414 1.14 7.93 -43.91
CA MET A 414 1.83 9.23 -43.91
C MET A 414 1.65 9.97 -42.58
N ARG A 415 0.42 10.00 -42.04
CA ARG A 415 0.13 10.62 -40.75
C ARG A 415 0.89 9.94 -39.61
N GLU A 416 0.71 8.62 -39.46
CA GLU A 416 1.33 7.84 -38.39
C GLU A 416 2.86 8.00 -38.39
N ARG A 417 3.48 8.02 -39.58
CA ARG A 417 4.93 8.19 -39.72
C ARG A 417 5.45 9.51 -39.16
N ILE A 418 4.72 10.60 -39.37
CA ILE A 418 5.09 11.93 -38.86
C ILE A 418 4.79 12.04 -37.36
N GLU A 419 3.63 11.53 -36.93
CA GLU A 419 3.23 11.56 -35.52
C GLU A 419 4.12 10.68 -34.63
N MET A 420 4.64 9.55 -35.14
CA MET A 420 5.61 8.70 -34.43
C MET A 420 6.92 9.44 -34.10
N LEU A 421 7.27 10.47 -34.87
CA LEU A 421 8.43 11.33 -34.63
C LEU A 421 8.08 12.58 -33.83
N GLY A 422 6.89 12.65 -33.22
CA GLY A 422 6.41 13.81 -32.48
C GLY A 422 6.05 15.02 -33.36
N GLY A 423 5.85 14.79 -34.66
CA GLY A 423 5.43 15.79 -35.63
C GLY A 423 3.91 15.97 -35.73
N SER A 424 3.49 16.87 -36.60
CA SER A 424 2.08 17.07 -36.95
C SER A 424 1.84 16.90 -38.44
N PHE A 425 0.70 16.31 -38.79
CA PHE A 425 0.29 16.09 -40.17
C PHE A 425 -1.12 16.63 -40.39
N SER A 426 -1.29 17.50 -41.38
CA SER A 426 -2.57 18.06 -41.76
C SER A 426 -2.82 17.88 -43.26
N LEU A 427 -4.06 17.55 -43.61
CA LEU A 427 -4.49 17.39 -44.98
C LEU A 427 -5.84 18.10 -45.14
N ALA A 428 -5.90 19.05 -46.06
CA ALA A 428 -7.12 19.73 -46.46
C ALA A 428 -7.31 19.53 -47.96
N SER A 429 -8.51 19.13 -48.37
CA SER A 429 -8.82 18.93 -49.79
C SER A 429 -10.20 19.50 -50.10
N ALA A 430 -10.28 20.22 -51.20
CA ALA A 430 -11.49 20.76 -51.79
C ALA A 430 -11.36 20.71 -53.32
N PRO A 431 -12.46 20.77 -54.08
CA PRO A 431 -12.39 20.86 -55.53
C PRO A 431 -11.51 22.02 -55.98
N GLY A 432 -10.50 21.73 -56.81
CA GLY A 432 -9.52 22.71 -57.32
C GLY A 432 -8.34 23.00 -56.38
N ALA A 433 -8.27 22.39 -55.18
CA ALA A 433 -7.10 22.50 -54.32
C ALA A 433 -7.00 21.38 -53.27
N THR A 434 -5.89 20.67 -53.25
CA THR A 434 -5.50 19.83 -52.10
C THR A 434 -4.19 20.32 -51.51
N VAL A 435 -4.11 20.41 -50.19
CA VAL A 435 -2.93 20.84 -49.45
C VAL A 435 -2.61 19.82 -48.36
N LEU A 436 -1.43 19.22 -48.45
CA LEU A 436 -0.84 18.36 -47.43
C LEU A 436 0.28 19.12 -46.74
N THR A 437 0.34 19.06 -45.42
CA THR A 437 1.44 19.64 -44.64
C THR A 437 1.90 18.66 -43.58
N ALA A 438 3.20 18.37 -43.56
CA ALA A 438 3.88 17.55 -42.55
C ALA A 438 4.93 18.42 -41.85
N GLN A 439 4.93 18.43 -40.52
CA GLN A 439 5.83 19.26 -39.72
C GLN A 439 6.52 18.44 -38.64
N LEU A 440 7.83 18.66 -38.45
CA LEU A 440 8.61 18.12 -37.35
C LEU A 440 9.16 19.26 -36.51
N PRO A 441 8.95 19.27 -35.18
CA PRO A 441 9.42 20.34 -34.32
C PRO A 441 10.95 20.36 -34.22
N ALA A 442 11.55 21.53 -33.99
CA ALA A 442 13.00 21.67 -33.86
C ALA A 442 13.63 20.73 -32.80
N ALA A 443 12.87 20.34 -31.77
CA ALA A 443 13.31 19.43 -30.72
C ALA A 443 13.70 18.04 -31.23
N VAL A 444 13.03 17.53 -32.27
CA VAL A 444 13.28 16.18 -32.83
C VAL A 444 14.28 16.18 -33.99
N LEU A 445 14.77 17.37 -34.35
CA LEU A 445 15.74 17.57 -35.44
C LEU A 445 17.17 17.76 -34.95
N LYS A 446 17.39 17.77 -33.62
CA LYS A 446 18.73 17.81 -33.05
C LYS A 446 19.39 16.44 -33.19
N MET A 447 20.59 16.42 -33.75
CA MET A 447 21.45 15.24 -33.70
C MET A 447 22.13 15.22 -32.32
N ASP A 448 22.08 14.09 -31.63
CA ASP A 448 22.80 13.89 -30.35
C ASP A 448 24.32 13.98 -30.53
#